data_AF-K0SUT1-F1
#
_entry.id   AF-K0SUT1-F1
#
_cell.length_a   1.000
_cell.length_b   1.000
_cell.length_c   1.000
_cell.angle_alpha   90.00
_cell.angle_beta   90.00
_cell.angle_gamma   90.00
#
_symmetry.space_group_name_H-M   'P 1'
#
loop_
_entity.id
_entity.type
_entity.pdbx_description
1 polymer ?
#
loop_
_entity_poly.entity_id
_entity_poly.type
_entity_poly.pdbx_seq_one_letter_code
_entity_poly.pdbx_strand_id
1 'polypeptide(L)'
;HVRVMDHQAVSAGAGDDSREPRRRTAEHEADDVGCADEANAGGADSYEICGICLDVYDNPVQLPCGHSFCEVCLDGWHKKSQYDVHQPRNCPMCRHRAKPSREIISKLKTLTDLVSAFREAGHEGLEAVKIKQEDILGALLKTGYTSKEIDDMVDEYRNSNIELPYAIWKASHSNDAQTVLDWLGSPVDEGKFASSVMGATILHTTASQGHKELSSLLLQYGAAVDVYDSQGVPPILYASKESHVLLVNETVALLYEWGASLEHHLPGEAGVIWDVKLQSLPMFHNKLVKRRCEIVNLNHRKDLIGQTCTVEKYIAKKDRYKVTTEHARETFLVGRDNLKRRDRTPDDPGYYVTFEGGEYKRHAFASNEECQEFVRSLRSGQE
;
A
#
# COMPACT_ATOMS: atom_id res chain seq x y z
N HIS A 1 -24.78 -37.37 36.34
CA HIS A 1 -26.25 -37.54 36.37
C HIS A 1 -26.87 -36.36 37.09
N VAL A 2 -28.01 -35.86 36.62
CA VAL A 2 -28.83 -34.85 37.32
C VAL A 2 -29.81 -35.55 38.25
N ARG A 3 -30.03 -35.02 39.46
CA ARG A 3 -31.33 -35.09 40.13
C ARG A 3 -31.53 -33.91 41.08
N VAL A 4 -32.63 -33.19 40.86
CA VAL A 4 -33.20 -32.14 41.72
C VAL A 4 -34.13 -32.82 42.73
N MET A 5 -34.39 -32.18 43.89
CA MET A 5 -35.70 -32.09 44.57
C MET A 5 -35.57 -31.18 45.81
N ASP A 6 -36.59 -30.34 46.03
CA ASP A 6 -36.66 -29.31 47.08
C ASP A 6 -37.16 -29.84 48.44
N HIS A 7 -37.05 -29.03 49.49
CA HIS A 7 -38.02 -29.02 50.60
C HIS A 7 -38.19 -27.62 51.23
N GLN A 8 -39.42 -27.33 51.67
CA GLN A 8 -39.89 -26.09 52.33
C GLN A 8 -39.76 -26.20 53.88
N ALA A 9 -40.06 -25.22 54.75
CA ALA A 9 -40.57 -23.83 54.59
C ALA A 9 -39.69 -22.83 55.42
N VAL A 10 -40.09 -21.93 56.34
CA VAL A 10 -41.32 -21.57 57.10
C VAL A 10 -41.38 -20.04 57.29
N SER A 11 -42.51 -19.44 57.68
CA SER A 11 -42.80 -17.99 57.66
C SER A 11 -43.05 -17.29 59.01
N ALA A 12 -42.68 -16.01 59.11
CA ALA A 12 -43.35 -14.90 59.87
C ALA A 12 -42.77 -13.54 59.35
N GLY A 13 -43.44 -12.38 59.28
CA GLY A 13 -44.77 -11.92 59.74
C GLY A 13 -44.64 -10.86 60.87
N ALA A 14 -45.20 -9.63 60.81
CA ALA A 14 -46.01 -8.92 59.81
C ALA A 14 -46.00 -7.37 60.07
N GLY A 15 -46.68 -6.56 59.22
CA GLY A 15 -46.83 -5.08 59.32
C GLY A 15 -46.19 -4.34 58.12
N ASP A 16 -46.85 -3.64 57.18
CA ASP A 16 -48.15 -2.91 57.12
C ASP A 16 -48.08 -1.49 57.78
N ASP A 17 -48.58 -0.37 57.22
CA ASP A 17 -49.55 -0.13 56.14
C ASP A 17 -49.35 1.26 55.41
N SER A 18 -49.88 1.41 54.18
CA SER A 18 -50.44 2.63 53.53
C SER A 18 -49.68 3.98 53.41
N ARG A 19 -49.30 4.38 52.17
CA ARG A 19 -50.13 5.24 51.27
C ARG A 19 -49.49 5.71 49.93
N GLU A 20 -50.33 5.75 48.90
CA GLU A 20 -50.16 6.25 47.52
C GLU A 20 -50.94 7.60 47.31
N PRO A 21 -51.15 8.18 46.09
CA PRO A 21 -50.27 8.46 44.94
C PRO A 21 -50.51 9.86 44.28
N ARG A 22 -49.80 10.18 43.17
CA ARG A 22 -50.27 10.85 41.89
C ARG A 22 -49.04 11.31 41.08
N ARG A 23 -48.76 10.93 39.82
CA ARG A 23 -49.51 10.84 38.52
C ARG A 23 -49.62 12.14 37.70
N ARG A 24 -48.86 12.20 36.59
CA ARG A 24 -49.20 12.53 35.16
C ARG A 24 -47.86 12.73 34.40
N THR A 25 -47.52 12.03 33.31
CA THR A 25 -48.08 11.96 31.92
C THR A 25 -48.08 13.32 31.20
N ALA A 26 -47.68 13.46 29.93
CA ALA A 26 -47.59 12.47 28.83
C ALA A 26 -46.37 12.78 27.89
N GLU A 27 -45.87 11.88 27.03
CA GLU A 27 -46.23 11.68 25.58
C GLU A 27 -45.98 12.90 24.67
N HIS A 28 -45.52 12.80 23.42
CA HIS A 28 -44.83 11.73 22.64
C HIS A 28 -44.21 12.39 21.38
N GLU A 29 -43.68 11.57 20.45
CA GLU A 29 -43.31 11.84 19.04
C GLU A 29 -41.81 11.86 18.72
N ALA A 30 -41.51 11.29 17.55
CA ALA A 30 -40.21 11.16 16.92
C ALA A 30 -40.42 11.22 15.40
N ASP A 31 -39.53 11.88 14.69
CA ASP A 31 -39.49 11.92 13.23
C ASP A 31 -38.09 11.57 12.73
N ASP A 32 -38.03 10.76 11.67
CA ASP A 32 -36.82 10.35 10.96
C ASP A 32 -36.96 10.73 9.48
N VAL A 33 -36.25 11.78 9.06
CA VAL A 33 -36.08 12.16 7.66
C VAL A 33 -34.69 12.76 7.48
N GLY A 34 -33.81 12.07 6.76
CA GLY A 34 -32.49 12.60 6.36
C GLY A 34 -32.48 13.09 4.91
N CYS A 35 -31.65 14.08 4.59
CA CYS A 35 -31.11 14.24 3.25
C CYS A 35 -29.86 15.14 3.20
N ALA A 36 -28.94 14.75 2.30
CA ALA A 36 -28.02 15.55 1.48
C ALA A 36 -27.20 16.74 2.03
N ASP A 37 -25.99 16.82 1.51
CA ASP A 37 -25.06 17.96 1.54
C ASP A 37 -25.66 19.25 0.96
N GLU A 38 -25.16 20.42 1.39
CA GLU A 38 -24.30 21.20 0.48
C GLU A 38 -23.41 22.24 1.19
N ALA A 39 -22.26 22.48 0.56
CA ALA A 39 -21.31 23.60 0.66
C ALA A 39 -21.39 24.60 1.84
N ASN A 40 -20.26 24.71 2.56
CA ASN A 40 -19.67 26.02 2.82
C ASN A 40 -18.21 26.02 2.35
N ALA A 41 -17.83 27.00 1.52
CA ALA A 41 -16.49 27.12 0.94
C ALA A 41 -15.70 28.21 1.67
N GLY A 42 -14.54 27.85 2.24
CA GLY A 42 -13.64 28.79 2.89
C GLY A 42 -12.23 28.21 2.97
N GLY A 43 -11.30 28.72 2.16
CA GLY A 43 -9.93 28.24 2.12
C GLY A 43 -9.09 28.78 3.28
N ALA A 44 -8.47 27.87 4.03
CA ALA A 44 -7.32 28.11 4.88
C ALA A 44 -6.50 26.82 4.92
N ASP A 45 -5.18 26.91 5.08
CA ASP A 45 -4.31 25.74 5.05
C ASP A 45 -4.68 24.75 6.18
N SER A 46 -4.97 23.50 5.83
CA SER A 46 -5.01 22.40 6.81
C SER A 46 -3.58 21.96 7.11
N TYR A 47 -2.82 22.83 7.77
CA TYR A 47 -1.50 22.47 8.31
C TYR A 47 -1.67 21.27 9.24
N GLU A 48 -0.95 20.18 8.99
CA GLU A 48 -1.14 18.97 9.75
C GLU A 48 -0.52 19.11 11.14
N ILE A 49 -1.35 19.10 12.18
CA ILE A 49 -0.98 19.43 13.56
C ILE A 49 -0.59 18.17 14.34
N CYS A 50 0.55 18.22 15.04
CA CYS A 50 0.92 17.20 16.00
C CYS A 50 0.08 17.26 17.28
N GLY A 51 -0.67 16.20 17.56
CA GLY A 51 -1.46 16.03 18.80
C GLY A 51 -0.67 15.92 20.12
N ILE A 52 0.61 16.31 20.15
CA ILE A 52 1.43 16.40 21.37
C ILE A 52 1.94 17.83 21.60
N CYS A 53 2.60 18.46 20.61
CA CYS A 53 3.08 19.84 20.73
C CYS A 53 2.05 20.90 20.28
N LEU A 54 0.99 20.49 19.58
CA LEU A 54 -0.04 21.36 19.00
C LEU A 54 0.49 22.37 17.97
N ASP A 55 1.59 22.01 17.31
CA ASP A 55 2.24 22.76 16.24
C ASP A 55 2.26 21.91 14.94
N VAL A 56 2.68 22.51 13.82
CA VAL A 56 2.88 21.82 12.53
C VAL A 56 3.88 20.67 12.70
N TYR A 57 3.70 19.57 11.96
CA TYR A 57 4.64 18.44 12.02
C TYR A 57 6.09 18.83 11.70
N ASP A 58 6.99 18.54 12.64
CA ASP A 58 8.44 18.48 12.47
C ASP A 58 8.85 17.00 12.54
N ASN A 59 9.39 16.47 11.44
CA ASN A 59 9.58 15.02 11.20
C ASN A 59 8.38 14.14 11.63
N PRO A 60 7.26 14.12 10.87
CA PRO A 60 6.09 13.31 11.21
C PRO A 60 6.38 11.80 11.15
N VAL A 61 6.12 11.12 12.26
CA VAL A 61 6.07 9.66 12.36
C VAL A 61 4.60 9.23 12.45
N GLN A 62 4.10 8.56 11.42
CA GLN A 62 2.76 7.96 11.45
C GLN A 62 2.79 6.62 12.19
N LEU A 63 1.94 6.47 13.20
CA LEU A 63 1.74 5.19 13.87
C LEU A 63 0.81 4.28 13.05
N PRO A 64 0.97 2.94 13.15
CA PRO A 64 0.06 1.92 12.58
C PRO A 64 -1.44 2.06 12.86
N CYS A 65 -1.85 2.98 13.75
CA CYS A 65 -3.24 3.36 13.99
C CYS A 65 -3.68 4.63 13.23
N GLY A 66 -2.95 5.04 12.18
CA GLY A 66 -3.23 6.18 11.32
C GLY A 66 -2.82 7.57 11.86
N HIS A 67 -2.50 7.67 13.14
CA HIS A 67 -2.21 8.96 13.80
C HIS A 67 -0.72 9.32 13.68
N SER A 68 -0.41 10.56 13.29
CA SER A 68 0.96 11.07 13.14
C SER A 68 1.37 12.04 14.26
N PHE A 69 2.67 12.09 14.54
CA PHE A 69 3.27 12.95 15.57
C PHE A 69 4.69 13.36 15.18
N CYS A 70 5.18 14.51 15.64
CA CYS A 70 6.61 14.85 15.52
C CYS A 70 7.47 13.79 16.22
N GLU A 71 8.54 13.34 15.58
CA GLU A 71 9.47 12.30 16.07
C GLU A 71 9.85 12.50 17.54
N VAL A 72 10.39 13.69 17.87
CA VAL A 72 10.85 14.06 19.23
C VAL A 72 9.70 14.04 20.25
N CYS A 73 8.48 14.39 19.83
CA CYS A 73 7.32 14.39 20.70
C CYS A 73 6.83 12.97 21.01
N LEU A 74 6.75 12.11 19.99
CA LEU A 74 6.40 10.71 20.14
C LEU A 74 7.42 9.95 21.00
N ASP A 75 8.71 10.21 20.78
CA ASP A 75 9.80 9.61 21.54
C ASP A 75 9.82 10.10 23.01
N GLY A 76 9.52 11.38 23.24
CA GLY A 76 9.27 11.94 24.58
C GLY A 76 8.04 11.35 25.29
N TRP A 77 6.99 11.02 24.55
CA TRP A 77 5.81 10.31 25.06
C TRP A 77 6.13 8.85 25.42
N HIS A 78 6.87 8.14 24.56
CA HIS A 78 7.31 6.77 24.83
C HIS A 78 8.24 6.67 26.05
N LYS A 79 9.16 7.63 26.24
CA LYS A 79 10.04 7.73 27.42
C LYS A 79 9.29 8.01 28.74
N LYS A 80 8.09 8.60 28.67
CA LYS A 80 7.20 8.79 29.84
C LYS A 80 6.33 7.56 30.10
N SER A 81 5.67 7.04 29.05
CA SER A 81 4.75 5.90 29.14
C SER A 81 5.43 4.55 29.41
N GLN A 82 6.76 4.44 29.30
CA GLN A 82 7.50 3.22 29.66
C GLN A 82 7.38 2.79 31.15
N TYR A 83 6.87 3.67 32.02
CA TYR A 83 6.60 3.37 33.43
C TYR A 83 5.10 3.17 33.74
N ASP A 84 4.21 3.33 32.76
CA ASP A 84 2.78 3.07 32.92
C ASP A 84 2.50 1.58 32.66
N VAL A 85 2.14 0.85 33.72
CA VAL A 85 1.84 -0.59 33.69
C VAL A 85 0.58 -0.92 32.86
N HIS A 86 -0.29 0.07 32.61
CA HIS A 86 -1.54 -0.10 31.87
C HIS A 86 -1.50 0.48 30.44
N GLN A 87 -0.56 1.39 30.14
CA GLN A 87 -0.44 2.02 28.80
C GLN A 87 0.99 2.08 28.24
N PRO A 88 1.79 0.98 28.30
CA PRO A 88 3.19 1.01 27.88
C PRO A 88 3.34 1.24 26.37
N ARG A 89 3.75 2.47 26.01
CA ARG A 89 4.05 2.96 24.65
C ARG A 89 2.87 2.97 23.68
N ASN A 90 1.65 3.17 24.19
CA ASN A 90 0.45 3.32 23.35
C ASN A 90 0.44 4.65 22.56
N CYS A 91 -0.37 4.73 21.50
CA CYS A 91 -0.61 5.95 20.73
C CYS A 91 -1.16 7.08 21.64
N PRO A 92 -0.60 8.30 21.62
CA PRO A 92 -1.08 9.45 22.41
C PRO A 92 -2.57 9.76 22.22
N MET A 93 -3.07 9.64 20.99
CA MET A 93 -4.45 10.01 20.62
C MET A 93 -5.46 8.89 20.92
N CYS A 94 -5.34 7.76 20.23
CA CYS A 94 -6.33 6.67 20.33
C CYS A 94 -6.04 5.64 21.43
N ARG A 95 -4.91 5.77 22.15
CA ARG A 95 -4.44 4.86 23.23
C ARG A 95 -4.30 3.38 22.84
N HIS A 96 -4.39 3.06 21.55
CA HIS A 96 -4.13 1.72 21.04
C HIS A 96 -2.63 1.41 21.10
N ARG A 97 -2.28 0.15 21.43
CA ARG A 97 -0.89 -0.33 21.33
C ARG A 97 -0.56 -0.51 19.84
N ALA A 98 0.48 0.16 19.35
CA ALA A 98 0.80 0.20 17.93
C ALA A 98 1.46 -1.11 17.45
N LYS A 99 0.66 -2.11 17.05
CA LYS A 99 1.15 -3.35 16.40
C LYS A 99 2.25 -3.02 15.38
N PRO A 100 3.42 -3.68 15.40
CA PRO A 100 4.47 -3.49 14.40
C PRO A 100 3.96 -3.58 12.96
N SER A 101 4.61 -2.87 12.02
CA SER A 101 4.18 -2.86 10.62
C SER A 101 4.20 -4.26 10.00
N ARG A 102 3.37 -4.48 8.97
CA ARG A 102 3.33 -5.74 8.21
C ARG A 102 4.72 -6.11 7.67
N GLU A 103 5.51 -5.12 7.26
CA GLU A 103 6.91 -5.31 6.83
C GLU A 103 7.79 -5.88 7.94
N ILE A 104 7.74 -5.35 9.17
CA ILE A 104 8.57 -5.82 10.29
C ILE A 104 8.23 -7.27 10.64
N ILE A 105 6.94 -7.62 10.68
CA ILE A 105 6.48 -8.99 10.97
C ILE A 105 6.81 -9.94 9.80
N SER A 106 6.66 -9.49 8.55
CA SER A 106 7.08 -10.25 7.37
C SER A 106 8.58 -10.52 7.37
N LYS A 107 9.39 -9.49 7.66
CA LYS A 107 10.85 -9.60 7.84
C LYS A 107 11.20 -10.64 8.89
N LEU A 108 10.57 -10.56 10.06
CA LEU A 108 10.83 -11.52 11.13
C LEU A 108 10.39 -12.94 10.76
N LYS A 109 9.22 -13.14 10.14
CA LYS A 109 8.77 -14.44 9.61
C LYS A 109 9.81 -15.04 8.65
N THR A 110 10.32 -14.26 7.70
CA THR A 110 11.34 -14.73 6.75
C THR A 110 12.68 -15.07 7.39
N LEU A 111 13.11 -14.30 8.40
CA LEU A 111 14.35 -14.59 9.13
C LEU A 111 14.21 -15.85 9.99
N THR A 112 13.04 -16.07 10.63
CA THR A 112 12.73 -17.31 11.36
C THR A 112 12.72 -18.53 10.45
N ASP A 113 12.13 -18.43 9.26
CA ASP A 113 12.13 -19.50 8.26
C ASP A 113 13.56 -19.80 7.75
N LEU A 114 14.34 -18.76 7.43
CA LEU A 114 15.74 -18.89 7.00
C LEU A 114 16.64 -19.49 8.09
N VAL A 115 16.51 -19.08 9.34
CA VAL A 115 17.28 -19.64 10.48
C VAL A 115 16.92 -21.11 10.71
N SER A 116 15.69 -21.53 10.42
CA SER A 116 15.27 -22.92 10.49
C SER A 116 15.91 -23.73 9.36
N ALA A 117 15.74 -23.31 8.10
CA ALA A 117 16.30 -23.99 6.93
C ALA A 117 17.84 -24.05 6.93
N PHE A 118 18.53 -22.98 7.31
CA PHE A 118 19.99 -22.95 7.39
C PHE A 118 20.55 -23.76 8.57
N ARG A 119 19.77 -23.98 9.64
CA ARG A 119 20.14 -24.90 10.73
C ARG A 119 20.09 -26.36 10.27
N GLU A 120 19.10 -26.71 9.46
CA GLU A 120 18.97 -28.05 8.86
C GLU A 120 20.03 -28.30 7.78
N ALA A 121 20.34 -27.29 6.96
CA ALA A 121 21.30 -27.38 5.86
C ALA A 121 22.78 -27.16 6.27
N GLY A 122 23.06 -26.72 7.50
CA GLY A 122 24.43 -26.45 7.99
C GLY A 122 25.15 -25.29 7.28
N HIS A 123 24.42 -24.27 6.85
CA HIS A 123 24.91 -23.25 5.92
C HIS A 123 25.71 -22.12 6.61
N GLU A 124 26.88 -21.75 6.06
CA GLU A 124 27.81 -20.76 6.66
C GLU A 124 27.16 -19.38 6.91
N GLY A 125 26.16 -19.00 6.11
CA GLY A 125 25.42 -17.75 6.25
C GLY A 125 24.50 -17.65 7.49
N LEU A 126 24.30 -18.74 8.24
CA LEU A 126 23.35 -18.82 9.36
C LEU A 126 23.53 -17.68 10.40
N GLU A 127 24.76 -17.36 10.78
CA GLU A 127 25.02 -16.37 11.83
C GLU A 127 24.62 -14.95 11.41
N ALA A 128 24.85 -14.59 10.15
CA ALA A 128 24.45 -13.29 9.61
C ALA A 128 22.91 -13.14 9.48
N VAL A 129 22.16 -14.25 9.43
CA VAL A 129 20.69 -14.23 9.49
C VAL A 129 20.22 -14.10 10.93
N LYS A 130 20.82 -14.84 11.89
CA LYS A 130 20.51 -14.71 13.32
C LYS A 130 20.68 -13.28 13.82
N ILE A 131 21.81 -12.63 13.54
CA ILE A 131 22.08 -11.25 14.00
C ILE A 131 20.94 -10.31 13.57
N LYS A 132 20.50 -10.40 12.31
CA LYS A 132 19.36 -9.60 11.79
C LYS A 132 18.03 -9.96 12.45
N GLN A 133 17.83 -11.20 12.86
CA GLN A 133 16.65 -11.66 13.62
C GLN A 133 16.68 -11.09 15.04
N GLU A 134 17.83 -11.19 15.72
CA GLU A 134 18.07 -10.71 17.09
C GLU A 134 18.03 -9.18 17.18
N ASP A 135 18.46 -8.44 16.15
CA ASP A 135 18.31 -6.99 16.04
C ASP A 135 16.82 -6.58 16.05
N ILE A 136 15.98 -7.23 15.25
CA ILE A 136 14.54 -6.95 15.15
C ILE A 136 13.82 -7.37 16.43
N LEU A 137 14.09 -8.58 16.94
CA LEU A 137 13.56 -9.04 18.23
C LEU A 137 13.97 -8.09 19.34
N GLY A 138 15.24 -7.70 19.42
CA GLY A 138 15.77 -6.76 20.40
C GLY A 138 15.14 -5.36 20.29
N ALA A 139 14.80 -4.90 19.08
CA ALA A 139 14.05 -3.66 18.89
C ALA A 139 12.60 -3.76 19.41
N LEU A 140 11.90 -4.85 19.10
CA LEU A 140 10.52 -5.09 19.56
C LEU A 140 10.42 -5.30 21.08
N LEU A 141 11.39 -6.00 21.68
CA LEU A 141 11.51 -6.13 23.14
C LEU A 141 11.77 -4.76 23.79
N LYS A 142 12.57 -3.88 23.18
CA LYS A 142 12.81 -2.49 23.65
C LYS A 142 11.58 -1.58 23.51
N THR A 143 10.69 -1.84 22.54
CA THR A 143 9.37 -1.17 22.46
C THR A 143 8.31 -1.82 23.36
N GLY A 144 8.69 -2.84 24.14
CA GLY A 144 7.89 -3.40 25.23
C GLY A 144 7.03 -4.60 24.84
N TYR A 145 7.21 -5.16 23.65
CA TYR A 145 6.60 -6.46 23.32
C TYR A 145 7.30 -7.57 24.10
N THR A 146 6.55 -8.61 24.46
CA THR A 146 7.11 -9.88 24.95
C THR A 146 7.42 -10.81 23.78
N SER A 147 8.36 -11.75 23.95
CA SER A 147 8.66 -12.75 22.92
C SER A 147 7.39 -13.47 22.44
N LYS A 148 6.49 -13.86 23.36
CA LYS A 148 5.23 -14.50 23.01
C LYS A 148 4.31 -13.62 22.16
N GLU A 149 4.14 -12.33 22.47
CA GLU A 149 3.36 -11.42 21.62
C GLU A 149 3.95 -11.34 20.20
N ILE A 150 5.28 -11.39 20.08
CA ILE A 150 5.96 -11.36 18.77
C ILE A 150 5.77 -12.69 18.03
N ASP A 151 5.92 -13.83 18.71
CA ASP A 151 5.71 -15.17 18.14
C ASP A 151 4.24 -15.36 17.69
N ASP A 152 3.28 -15.01 18.57
CA ASP A 152 1.83 -15.00 18.28
C ASP A 152 1.53 -14.14 17.03
N MET A 153 2.19 -12.98 16.86
CA MET A 153 2.04 -12.10 15.69
C MET A 153 2.72 -12.65 14.42
N VAL A 154 3.86 -13.33 14.54
CA VAL A 154 4.53 -13.98 13.41
C VAL A 154 3.70 -15.14 12.88
N ASP A 155 3.02 -15.89 13.76
CA ASP A 155 2.12 -16.96 13.35
C ASP A 155 0.73 -16.43 12.91
N GLU A 156 0.20 -15.33 13.47
CA GLU A 156 -0.94 -14.59 12.90
C GLU A 156 -0.65 -14.20 11.44
N TYR A 157 0.56 -13.70 11.16
CA TYR A 157 1.00 -13.35 9.81
C TYR A 157 1.25 -14.59 8.93
N ARG A 158 1.89 -15.65 9.43
CA ARG A 158 2.13 -16.91 8.70
C ARG A 158 0.82 -17.55 8.24
N ASN A 159 -0.21 -17.55 9.09
CA ASN A 159 -1.49 -18.19 8.80
C ASN A 159 -2.44 -17.32 7.95
N SER A 160 -2.19 -16.01 7.82
CA SER A 160 -2.98 -15.09 7.01
C SER A 160 -2.34 -14.70 5.67
N ASN A 161 -1.03 -14.88 5.51
CA ASN A 161 -0.33 -14.56 4.27
C ASN A 161 -0.35 -15.75 3.30
N ILE A 162 -1.01 -15.60 2.15
CA ILE A 162 -1.04 -16.61 1.09
C ILE A 162 0.40 -16.82 0.57
N GLU A 163 0.92 -18.04 0.64
CA GLU A 163 2.23 -18.36 0.08
C GLU A 163 2.12 -18.60 -1.43
N LEU A 164 2.96 -17.93 -2.23
CA LEU A 164 2.95 -18.07 -3.68
C LEU A 164 3.49 -19.46 -4.08
N PRO A 165 2.70 -20.32 -4.76
CA PRO A 165 3.16 -21.67 -5.06
C PRO A 165 4.39 -21.65 -5.98
N TYR A 166 5.37 -22.53 -5.72
CA TYR A 166 6.64 -22.56 -6.44
C TYR A 166 6.49 -22.67 -7.97
N ALA A 167 5.46 -23.39 -8.45
CA ALA A 167 5.14 -23.46 -9.89
C ALA A 167 4.82 -22.08 -10.49
N ILE A 168 4.09 -21.24 -9.77
CA ILE A 168 3.67 -19.90 -10.20
C ILE A 168 4.82 -18.91 -10.05
N TRP A 169 5.59 -19.00 -8.96
CA TRP A 169 6.86 -18.28 -8.79
C TRP A 169 7.80 -18.56 -9.97
N LYS A 170 7.92 -19.83 -10.39
CA LYS A 170 8.73 -20.25 -11.54
C LYS A 170 8.16 -19.74 -12.86
N ALA A 171 6.85 -19.86 -13.09
CA ALA A 171 6.18 -19.33 -14.30
C ALA A 171 6.41 -17.82 -14.46
N SER A 172 6.31 -17.08 -13.35
CA SER A 172 6.61 -15.64 -13.27
C SER A 172 8.08 -15.32 -13.63
N HIS A 173 9.01 -16.18 -13.20
CA HIS A 173 10.43 -16.11 -13.57
C HIS A 173 10.74 -16.49 -15.02
N SER A 174 9.86 -17.23 -15.71
CA SER A 174 10.05 -17.67 -17.11
C SER A 174 9.12 -16.98 -18.12
N ASN A 175 8.41 -15.92 -17.71
CA ASN A 175 7.42 -15.19 -18.51
C ASN A 175 6.27 -16.08 -19.03
N ASP A 176 5.96 -17.17 -18.33
CA ASP A 176 4.82 -18.05 -18.64
C ASP A 176 3.53 -17.40 -18.12
N ALA A 177 3.00 -16.48 -18.94
CA ALA A 177 1.78 -15.77 -18.66
C ALA A 177 0.56 -16.70 -18.56
N GLN A 178 0.51 -17.80 -19.34
CA GLN A 178 -0.64 -18.71 -19.30
C GLN A 178 -0.78 -19.36 -17.92
N THR A 179 0.31 -19.95 -17.39
CA THR A 179 0.30 -20.56 -16.05
C THR A 179 0.00 -19.55 -14.94
N VAL A 180 0.44 -18.29 -15.08
CA VAL A 180 0.11 -17.22 -14.12
C VAL A 180 -1.37 -16.82 -14.20
N LEU A 181 -1.92 -16.67 -15.41
CA LEU A 181 -3.32 -16.28 -15.64
C LEU A 181 -4.30 -17.39 -15.24
N ASP A 182 -4.01 -18.63 -15.60
CA ASP A 182 -4.81 -19.81 -15.22
C ASP A 182 -4.89 -19.97 -13.70
N TRP A 183 -3.81 -19.63 -12.98
CA TRP A 183 -3.78 -19.64 -11.53
C TRP A 183 -4.51 -18.45 -10.90
N LEU A 184 -4.41 -17.24 -11.48
CA LEU A 184 -5.19 -16.08 -11.05
C LEU A 184 -6.70 -16.34 -11.18
N GLY A 185 -7.12 -16.98 -12.27
CA GLY A 185 -8.49 -17.41 -12.54
C GLY A 185 -9.28 -16.46 -13.42
N SER A 186 -10.52 -16.87 -13.72
CA SER A 186 -11.53 -16.06 -14.42
C SER A 186 -12.89 -16.25 -13.73
N PRO A 187 -13.47 -15.21 -13.09
CA PRO A 187 -12.86 -13.89 -12.83
C PRO A 187 -11.57 -13.98 -12.01
N VAL A 188 -10.78 -12.91 -12.03
CA VAL A 188 -9.49 -12.84 -11.34
C VAL A 188 -9.71 -12.78 -9.83
N ASP A 189 -9.07 -13.69 -9.09
CA ASP A 189 -8.99 -13.62 -7.64
C ASP A 189 -7.92 -12.58 -7.22
N GLU A 190 -8.37 -11.36 -6.91
CA GLU A 190 -7.47 -10.27 -6.50
C GLU A 190 -6.65 -10.59 -5.24
N GLY A 191 -7.17 -11.45 -4.36
CA GLY A 191 -6.46 -11.90 -3.15
C GLY A 191 -5.13 -12.58 -3.47
N LYS A 192 -5.05 -13.24 -4.63
CA LYS A 192 -3.82 -13.89 -5.10
C LYS A 192 -2.69 -12.91 -5.39
N PHE A 193 -2.92 -11.63 -5.67
CA PHE A 193 -1.83 -10.66 -5.86
C PHE A 193 -1.01 -10.40 -4.60
N ALA A 194 -1.59 -10.63 -3.41
CA ALA A 194 -0.86 -10.59 -2.14
C ALA A 194 0.03 -11.83 -1.91
N SER A 195 -0.11 -12.87 -2.74
CA SER A 195 0.68 -14.10 -2.59
C SER A 195 2.15 -13.84 -2.83
N SER A 196 3.00 -14.35 -1.95
CA SER A 196 4.42 -14.00 -1.95
C SER A 196 5.34 -15.15 -1.56
N VAL A 197 6.60 -15.06 -2.02
CA VAL A 197 7.74 -15.79 -1.43
C VAL A 197 8.60 -14.74 -0.74
N MET A 198 8.82 -14.89 0.57
CA MET A 198 9.53 -13.89 1.40
C MET A 198 8.98 -12.45 1.26
N GLY A 199 7.67 -12.28 1.15
CA GLY A 199 7.02 -10.99 0.91
C GLY A 199 7.10 -10.49 -0.55
N ALA A 200 8.04 -10.98 -1.36
CA ALA A 200 8.11 -10.66 -2.78
C ALA A 200 6.96 -11.33 -3.53
N THR A 201 6.04 -10.51 -4.05
CA THR A 201 4.91 -10.91 -4.90
C THR A 201 5.33 -11.20 -6.34
N ILE A 202 4.38 -11.66 -7.16
CA ILE A 202 4.59 -11.84 -8.61
C ILE A 202 5.12 -10.57 -9.27
N LEU A 203 4.58 -9.39 -8.91
CA LEU A 203 5.00 -8.12 -9.54
C LEU A 203 6.48 -7.78 -9.26
N HIS A 204 7.02 -8.15 -8.09
CA HIS A 204 8.47 -8.01 -7.82
C HIS A 204 9.29 -8.91 -8.74
N THR A 205 8.83 -10.14 -8.96
CA THR A 205 9.46 -11.13 -9.84
C THR A 205 9.48 -10.64 -11.28
N THR A 206 8.32 -10.26 -11.83
CA THR A 206 8.20 -9.82 -13.23
C THR A 206 8.93 -8.50 -13.46
N ALA A 207 8.94 -7.61 -12.47
CA ALA A 207 9.78 -6.41 -12.47
C ALA A 207 11.27 -6.75 -12.56
N SER A 208 11.75 -7.68 -11.73
CA SER A 208 13.17 -8.10 -11.70
C SER A 208 13.64 -8.70 -13.02
N GLN A 209 12.81 -9.51 -13.67
CA GLN A 209 13.14 -10.15 -14.96
C GLN A 209 12.87 -9.25 -16.17
N GLY A 210 12.35 -8.03 -15.97
CA GLY A 210 11.97 -7.12 -17.06
C GLY A 210 10.76 -7.60 -17.89
N HIS A 211 9.92 -8.48 -17.34
CA HIS A 211 8.70 -9.00 -17.96
C HIS A 211 7.59 -7.92 -17.95
N LYS A 212 7.80 -6.89 -18.76
CA LYS A 212 6.97 -5.68 -18.87
C LYS A 212 5.51 -5.97 -19.22
N GLU A 213 5.25 -6.77 -20.25
CA GLU A 213 3.89 -7.07 -20.70
C GLU A 213 3.11 -7.87 -19.65
N LEU A 214 3.74 -8.85 -18.99
CA LEU A 214 3.15 -9.55 -17.84
C LEU A 214 2.93 -8.60 -16.65
N SER A 215 3.89 -7.73 -16.34
CA SER A 215 3.75 -6.71 -15.30
C SER A 215 2.58 -5.77 -15.59
N SER A 216 2.33 -5.43 -16.86
CA SER A 216 1.19 -4.63 -17.28
C SER A 216 -0.15 -5.34 -17.08
N LEU A 217 -0.22 -6.66 -17.34
CA LEU A 217 -1.43 -7.45 -17.05
C LEU A 217 -1.73 -7.47 -15.55
N LEU A 218 -0.71 -7.72 -14.72
CA LEU A 218 -0.85 -7.74 -13.26
C LEU A 218 -1.36 -6.39 -12.73
N LEU A 219 -0.78 -5.28 -13.21
CA LEU A 219 -1.19 -3.92 -12.86
C LEU A 219 -2.62 -3.60 -13.34
N GLN A 220 -2.99 -3.99 -14.56
CA GLN A 220 -4.36 -3.86 -15.09
C GLN A 220 -5.39 -4.64 -14.26
N TYR A 221 -4.99 -5.77 -13.66
CA TYR A 221 -5.85 -6.59 -12.82
C TYR A 221 -5.82 -6.21 -11.32
N GLY A 222 -5.17 -5.10 -10.95
CA GLY A 222 -5.19 -4.58 -9.58
C GLY A 222 -4.02 -4.96 -8.68
N ALA A 223 -2.95 -5.57 -9.21
CA ALA A 223 -1.73 -5.78 -8.43
C ALA A 223 -1.15 -4.44 -7.96
N ALA A 224 -1.01 -4.25 -6.64
CA ALA A 224 -0.54 -3.00 -6.06
C ALA A 224 0.88 -2.64 -6.54
N VAL A 225 1.05 -1.41 -7.06
CA VAL A 225 2.32 -0.96 -7.66
C VAL A 225 3.45 -0.77 -6.62
N ASP A 226 3.10 -0.21 -5.45
CA ASP A 226 4.02 0.08 -4.33
C ASP A 226 3.84 -0.93 -3.18
N VAL A 227 3.73 -2.23 -3.50
CA VAL A 227 3.81 -3.31 -2.51
C VAL A 227 5.26 -3.50 -2.06
N TYR A 228 5.50 -3.77 -0.76
CA TYR A 228 6.85 -4.01 -0.20
C TYR A 228 7.09 -5.49 0.10
N ASP A 229 8.31 -5.97 -0.16
CA ASP A 229 8.76 -7.30 0.27
C ASP A 229 9.18 -7.32 1.76
N SER A 230 9.65 -8.48 2.24
CA SER A 230 10.17 -8.64 3.62
C SER A 230 11.39 -7.75 3.94
N GLN A 231 12.03 -7.12 2.97
CA GLN A 231 13.16 -6.22 3.16
C GLN A 231 12.79 -4.74 3.05
N GLY A 232 11.55 -4.41 2.66
CA GLY A 232 11.09 -3.05 2.37
C GLY A 232 11.33 -2.61 0.92
N VAL A 233 11.60 -3.55 0.01
CA VAL A 233 12.02 -3.30 -1.38
C VAL A 233 10.84 -3.53 -2.34
N PRO A 234 10.27 -2.49 -2.96
CA PRO A 234 9.13 -2.62 -3.88
C PRO A 234 9.54 -2.96 -5.33
N PRO A 235 8.59 -3.33 -6.21
CA PRO A 235 8.86 -3.80 -7.58
C PRO A 235 9.73 -2.86 -8.43
N ILE A 236 9.55 -1.54 -8.34
CA ILE A 236 10.32 -0.58 -9.13
C ILE A 236 11.83 -0.65 -8.84
N LEU A 237 12.21 -1.10 -7.64
CA LEU A 237 13.62 -1.30 -7.28
C LEU A 237 14.18 -2.62 -7.80
N TYR A 238 13.35 -3.66 -7.89
CA TYR A 238 13.70 -4.91 -8.56
C TYR A 238 13.96 -4.68 -10.06
N ALA A 239 13.06 -4.00 -10.77
CA ALA A 239 13.30 -3.60 -12.16
C ALA A 239 14.53 -2.68 -12.32
N SER A 240 14.86 -1.90 -11.28
CA SER A 240 16.06 -1.06 -11.30
C SER A 240 17.36 -1.83 -11.06
N LYS A 241 17.37 -3.04 -10.48
CA LYS A 241 18.63 -3.77 -10.17
C LYS A 241 19.41 -4.16 -11.42
N GLU A 242 18.75 -4.80 -12.39
CA GLU A 242 19.36 -5.34 -13.62
C GLU A 242 19.73 -4.28 -14.69
N SER A 243 19.35 -3.01 -14.50
CA SER A 243 19.62 -1.99 -15.53
C SER A 243 21.12 -1.65 -15.61
N HIS A 244 21.80 -2.11 -16.67
CA HIS A 244 23.04 -1.48 -17.12
C HIS A 244 22.81 0.04 -17.29
N VAL A 245 23.70 0.84 -16.70
CA VAL A 245 23.52 2.28 -16.36
C VAL A 245 23.16 3.21 -17.54
N LEU A 246 23.21 2.72 -18.78
CA LEU A 246 23.01 3.48 -20.02
C LEU A 246 21.61 3.36 -20.65
N LEU A 247 20.75 2.45 -20.18
CA LEU A 247 19.42 2.22 -20.76
C LEU A 247 18.29 2.39 -19.74
N VAL A 248 17.20 3.03 -20.19
CA VAL A 248 15.94 3.10 -19.44
C VAL A 248 15.29 1.72 -19.52
N ASN A 249 15.24 0.98 -18.41
CA ASN A 249 14.45 -0.24 -18.34
C ASN A 249 12.96 0.12 -18.56
N GLU A 250 12.34 -0.44 -19.59
CA GLU A 250 10.94 -0.17 -19.92
C GLU A 250 9.97 -0.60 -18.81
N THR A 251 10.37 -1.54 -17.94
CA THR A 251 9.59 -1.97 -16.78
C THR A 251 9.69 -0.98 -15.62
N VAL A 252 10.82 -0.28 -15.46
CA VAL A 252 10.93 0.88 -14.53
C VAL A 252 10.06 2.03 -15.04
N ALA A 253 10.11 2.31 -16.35
CA ALA A 253 9.23 3.30 -16.96
C ALA A 253 7.75 2.93 -16.77
N LEU A 254 7.36 1.67 -17.03
CA LEU A 254 6.00 1.16 -16.81
C LEU A 254 5.54 1.38 -15.36
N LEU A 255 6.30 0.94 -14.35
CA LEU A 255 5.90 1.06 -12.96
C LEU A 255 5.75 2.53 -12.53
N TYR A 256 6.65 3.40 -12.99
CA TYR A 256 6.59 4.84 -12.76
C TYR A 256 5.39 5.51 -13.47
N GLU A 257 5.07 5.03 -14.67
CA GLU A 257 3.88 5.38 -15.46
C GLU A 257 2.56 4.85 -14.85
N TRP A 258 2.64 3.86 -13.95
CA TRP A 258 1.57 3.31 -13.11
C TRP A 258 1.58 3.86 -11.67
N GLY A 259 2.32 4.93 -11.44
CA GLY A 259 2.20 5.72 -10.22
C GLY A 259 3.21 5.41 -9.12
N ALA A 260 4.07 4.39 -9.31
CA ALA A 260 5.08 3.99 -8.35
C ALA A 260 5.80 5.18 -7.71
N SER A 261 5.98 5.12 -6.39
CA SER A 261 6.73 6.11 -5.65
C SER A 261 8.23 6.03 -5.97
N LEU A 262 8.99 6.97 -5.40
CA LEU A 262 10.44 6.89 -5.21
C LEU A 262 10.79 7.15 -3.74
N GLU A 263 9.84 7.69 -2.98
CA GLU A 263 9.93 8.08 -1.56
C GLU A 263 9.69 6.82 -0.70
N HIS A 264 10.51 5.79 -0.92
CA HIS A 264 10.48 4.53 -0.18
C HIS A 264 11.47 4.58 0.98
N HIS A 265 11.01 4.32 2.20
CA HIS A 265 11.89 4.26 3.37
C HIS A 265 12.67 2.94 3.43
N LEU A 266 13.73 2.83 2.63
CA LEU A 266 14.67 1.72 2.68
C LEU A 266 15.66 1.88 3.84
N PRO A 267 15.65 1.02 4.88
CA PRO A 267 16.58 1.14 5.99
C PRO A 267 17.99 0.66 5.61
N GLY A 268 19.01 1.42 6.06
CA GLY A 268 20.42 1.04 5.96
C GLY A 268 21.02 1.17 4.56
N GLU A 269 22.02 0.35 4.27
CA GLU A 269 22.85 0.41 3.05
C GLU A 269 22.03 0.36 1.75
N ALA A 270 20.92 -0.39 1.73
CA ALA A 270 20.02 -0.46 0.59
C ALA A 270 19.41 0.90 0.20
N GLY A 271 19.06 1.73 1.20
CA GLY A 271 18.56 3.09 0.98
C GLY A 271 19.62 4.01 0.42
N VAL A 272 20.83 3.99 0.99
CA VAL A 272 21.97 4.80 0.50
C VAL A 272 22.33 4.45 -0.96
N ILE A 273 22.32 3.16 -1.31
CA ILE A 273 22.53 2.70 -2.69
C ILE A 273 21.39 3.19 -3.61
N TRP A 274 20.14 3.21 -3.12
CA TRP A 274 18.99 3.70 -3.88
C TRP A 274 19.02 5.22 -4.09
N ASP A 275 19.35 6.02 -3.09
CA ASP A 275 19.48 7.48 -3.20
C ASP A 275 20.52 7.88 -4.23
N VAL A 276 21.68 7.22 -4.22
CA VAL A 276 22.73 7.41 -5.24
C VAL A 276 22.22 6.99 -6.62
N LYS A 277 21.44 5.91 -6.72
CA LYS A 277 20.85 5.45 -7.99
C LYS A 277 19.79 6.40 -8.53
N LEU A 278 18.91 6.93 -7.68
CA LEU A 278 17.96 8.01 -8.02
C LEU A 278 18.69 9.25 -8.58
N GLN A 279 19.75 9.68 -7.88
CA GLN A 279 20.58 10.81 -8.32
C GLN A 279 21.33 10.55 -9.63
N SER A 280 21.63 9.29 -9.96
CA SER A 280 22.29 8.91 -11.22
C SER A 280 21.35 8.88 -12.44
N LEU A 281 20.04 8.67 -12.25
CA LEU A 281 19.09 8.36 -13.32
C LEU A 281 18.34 9.62 -13.82
N PRO A 282 18.59 10.12 -15.05
CA PRO A 282 18.05 11.42 -15.49
C PRO A 282 16.52 11.52 -15.59
N MET A 283 15.80 10.40 -15.53
CA MET A 283 14.33 10.41 -15.49
C MET A 283 13.77 10.87 -14.14
N PHE A 284 14.50 10.65 -13.05
CA PHE A 284 14.06 10.99 -11.69
C PHE A 284 14.49 12.40 -11.26
N HIS A 285 15.34 13.08 -12.03
CA HIS A 285 15.73 14.49 -11.81
C HIS A 285 14.57 15.49 -11.92
N ASN A 286 13.39 15.05 -12.35
CA ASN A 286 12.19 15.89 -12.44
C ASN A 286 10.92 15.08 -12.13
N LYS A 287 10.06 15.64 -11.27
CA LYS A 287 8.85 14.99 -10.73
C LYS A 287 7.88 14.40 -11.76
N LEU A 288 7.85 14.91 -13.00
CA LEU A 288 6.90 14.49 -14.03
C LEU A 288 7.53 13.69 -15.19
N VAL A 289 8.86 13.70 -15.36
CA VAL A 289 9.51 12.99 -16.48
C VAL A 289 9.28 11.49 -16.35
N LYS A 290 8.85 10.85 -17.43
CA LYS A 290 8.37 9.45 -17.47
C LYS A 290 7.12 9.14 -16.63
N ARG A 291 6.38 10.13 -16.12
CA ARG A 291 5.00 9.92 -15.64
C ARG A 291 3.97 10.11 -16.75
N ARG A 292 2.77 9.54 -16.56
CA ARG A 292 1.55 9.93 -17.25
C ARG A 292 1.00 11.21 -16.60
N CYS A 293 0.56 12.14 -17.43
CA CYS A 293 0.07 13.45 -17.02
C CYS A 293 -1.16 13.84 -17.83
N GLU A 294 -2.08 14.55 -17.20
CA GLU A 294 -3.17 15.26 -17.86
C GLU A 294 -2.69 16.64 -18.31
N ILE A 295 -3.08 17.03 -19.53
CA ILE A 295 -2.78 18.34 -20.09
C ILE A 295 -3.81 19.37 -19.57
N VAL A 296 -3.32 20.46 -18.98
CA VAL A 296 -4.15 21.51 -18.40
C VAL A 296 -3.74 22.91 -18.91
N ASN A 297 -4.66 23.87 -18.84
CA ASN A 297 -4.36 25.31 -19.02
C ASN A 297 -3.68 25.71 -20.35
N LEU A 298 -3.91 24.99 -21.46
CA LEU A 298 -3.29 25.33 -22.76
C LEU A 298 -4.03 26.46 -23.48
N ASN A 299 -3.37 27.62 -23.61
CA ASN A 299 -3.92 28.80 -24.27
C ASN A 299 -4.19 28.63 -25.79
N HIS A 300 -3.30 27.93 -26.51
CA HIS A 300 -3.32 27.87 -27.99
C HIS A 300 -3.86 26.56 -28.59
N ARG A 301 -3.99 25.50 -27.79
CA ARG A 301 -4.53 24.19 -28.17
C ARG A 301 -5.49 23.72 -27.08
N LYS A 302 -6.67 24.35 -27.02
CA LYS A 302 -7.70 24.05 -26.00
C LYS A 302 -8.32 22.66 -26.20
N ASP A 303 -8.27 22.16 -27.44
CA ASP A 303 -8.62 20.80 -27.87
C ASP A 303 -7.78 19.69 -27.20
N LEU A 304 -6.61 20.03 -26.65
CA LEU A 304 -5.74 19.11 -25.93
C LEU A 304 -5.95 19.11 -24.41
N ILE A 305 -6.77 20.01 -23.85
CA ILE A 305 -7.03 20.06 -22.40
C ILE A 305 -7.84 18.83 -21.99
N GLY A 306 -7.44 18.18 -20.89
CA GLY A 306 -8.01 16.91 -20.42
C GLY A 306 -7.43 15.66 -21.10
N GLN A 307 -6.71 15.80 -22.22
CA GLN A 307 -6.01 14.68 -22.83
C GLN A 307 -4.81 14.25 -21.98
N THR A 308 -4.51 12.95 -22.01
CA THR A 308 -3.34 12.37 -21.34
C THR A 308 -2.13 12.31 -22.26
N CYS A 309 -0.96 12.41 -21.65
CA CYS A 309 0.34 12.34 -22.31
C CYS A 309 1.37 11.67 -21.39
N THR A 310 2.46 11.17 -21.98
CA THR A 310 3.66 10.82 -21.22
C THR A 310 4.73 11.89 -21.43
N VAL A 311 5.45 12.22 -20.35
CA VAL A 311 6.51 13.23 -20.39
C VAL A 311 7.82 12.58 -20.79
N GLU A 312 8.36 12.92 -21.96
CA GLU A 312 9.64 12.35 -22.39
C GLU A 312 10.83 12.91 -21.63
N LYS A 313 10.87 14.25 -21.47
CA LYS A 313 11.96 14.97 -20.81
C LYS A 313 11.58 16.42 -20.47
N TYR A 314 12.26 16.96 -19.47
CA TYR A 314 12.26 18.39 -19.16
C TYR A 314 13.39 19.10 -19.92
N ILE A 315 13.12 20.30 -20.45
CA ILE A 315 14.09 21.12 -21.21
C ILE A 315 14.38 22.41 -20.45
N ALA A 316 15.33 22.35 -19.51
CA ALA A 316 15.65 23.46 -18.60
C ALA A 316 15.89 24.80 -19.30
N LYS A 317 16.61 24.82 -20.43
CA LYS A 317 16.88 26.04 -21.23
C LYS A 317 15.64 26.71 -21.83
N LYS A 318 14.46 26.08 -21.76
CA LYS A 318 13.18 26.61 -22.27
C LYS A 318 12.08 26.64 -21.21
N ASP A 319 12.36 26.19 -19.99
CA ASP A 319 11.41 25.86 -18.92
C ASP A 319 10.12 25.14 -19.40
N ARG A 320 10.31 24.10 -20.22
CA ARG A 320 9.22 23.36 -20.87
C ARG A 320 9.45 21.87 -20.87
N TYR A 321 8.37 21.11 -20.75
CA TYR A 321 8.35 19.66 -20.95
C TYR A 321 8.21 19.34 -22.43
N LYS A 322 8.88 18.27 -22.91
CA LYS A 322 8.49 17.55 -24.13
C LYS A 322 7.53 16.44 -23.73
N VAL A 323 6.34 16.47 -24.31
CA VAL A 323 5.26 15.50 -24.04
C VAL A 323 4.78 14.89 -25.34
N THR A 324 4.24 13.68 -25.23
CA THR A 324 3.65 12.93 -26.34
C THR A 324 2.29 12.41 -25.91
N THR A 325 1.22 12.74 -26.65
CA THR A 325 -0.14 12.34 -26.27
C THR A 325 -0.34 10.83 -26.34
N GLU A 326 -1.19 10.31 -25.46
CA GLU A 326 -1.36 8.87 -25.25
C GLU A 326 -1.97 8.17 -26.47
N HIS A 327 -3.00 8.77 -27.06
CA HIS A 327 -3.77 8.20 -28.17
C HIS A 327 -3.29 8.69 -29.54
N ALA A 328 -3.35 10.01 -29.78
CA ALA A 328 -2.97 10.61 -31.05
C ALA A 328 -1.46 10.63 -31.35
N ARG A 329 -0.60 10.31 -30.37
CA ARG A 329 0.88 10.34 -30.46
C ARG A 329 1.48 11.69 -30.92
N GLU A 330 0.71 12.78 -30.81
CA GLU A 330 1.20 14.13 -31.08
C GLU A 330 2.30 14.49 -30.08
N THR A 331 3.45 14.93 -30.60
CA THR A 331 4.64 15.27 -29.80
C THR A 331 4.89 16.77 -29.83
N PHE A 332 4.86 17.44 -28.68
CA PHE A 332 5.03 18.90 -28.59
C PHE A 332 5.67 19.35 -27.26
N LEU A 333 5.79 20.67 -27.08
CA LEU A 333 6.30 21.29 -25.86
C LEU A 333 5.18 21.97 -25.07
N VAL A 334 5.17 21.83 -23.75
CA VAL A 334 4.23 22.51 -22.83
C VAL A 334 4.98 23.21 -21.69
N GLY A 335 4.37 24.23 -21.07
CA GLY A 335 4.91 24.87 -19.87
C GLY A 335 4.88 23.95 -18.65
N ARG A 336 5.48 24.37 -17.53
CA ARG A 336 5.40 23.62 -16.26
C ARG A 336 3.96 23.47 -15.78
N ASP A 337 3.22 24.57 -15.79
CA ASP A 337 1.87 24.70 -15.24
C ASP A 337 0.77 24.18 -16.20
N ASN A 338 1.20 23.49 -17.26
CA ASN A 338 0.34 22.85 -18.26
C ASN A 338 0.18 21.34 -18.06
N LEU A 339 0.75 20.76 -16.98
CA LEU A 339 0.65 19.34 -16.68
C LEU A 339 0.22 19.10 -15.24
N LYS A 340 -0.74 18.18 -15.06
CA LYS A 340 -1.12 17.60 -13.76
C LYS A 340 -0.72 16.12 -13.76
N ARG A 341 -0.08 15.64 -12.69
CA ARG A 341 0.21 14.20 -12.51
C ARG A 341 -1.11 13.41 -12.55
N ARG A 342 -1.20 12.42 -13.42
CA ARG A 342 -2.33 11.51 -13.57
C ARG A 342 -1.78 10.18 -14.03
N ASP A 343 -1.31 9.38 -13.06
CA ASP A 343 -0.76 8.06 -13.32
C ASP A 343 -1.84 7.09 -13.85
N ARG A 344 -1.45 5.85 -14.13
CA ARG A 344 -2.42 4.81 -14.49
C ARG A 344 -3.00 4.12 -13.29
N THR A 345 -4.25 3.69 -13.43
CA THR A 345 -4.97 2.81 -12.51
C THR A 345 -5.58 1.66 -13.31
N PRO A 346 -6.07 0.59 -12.67
CA PRO A 346 -6.82 -0.47 -13.35
C PRO A 346 -7.98 0.06 -14.20
N ASP A 347 -8.64 1.14 -13.73
CA ASP A 347 -9.78 1.79 -14.39
C ASP A 347 -9.40 2.83 -15.46
N ASP A 348 -8.27 3.54 -15.30
CA ASP A 348 -7.75 4.52 -16.25
C ASP A 348 -6.32 4.17 -16.74
N PRO A 349 -6.12 3.04 -17.44
CA PRO A 349 -4.81 2.61 -17.92
C PRO A 349 -4.38 3.30 -19.23
N GLY A 350 -5.30 3.94 -19.96
CA GLY A 350 -5.00 4.61 -21.24
C GLY A 350 -4.57 3.69 -22.40
N TYR A 351 -4.49 2.39 -22.15
CA TYR A 351 -4.32 1.29 -23.11
C TYR A 351 -4.79 0.00 -22.42
N TYR A 352 -4.94 -1.10 -23.15
CA TYR A 352 -5.19 -2.41 -22.52
C TYR A 352 -4.31 -3.48 -23.14
N VAL A 353 -3.86 -4.45 -22.34
CA VAL A 353 -3.18 -5.66 -22.81
C VAL A 353 -4.06 -6.87 -22.51
N THR A 354 -4.21 -7.78 -23.47
CA THR A 354 -4.70 -9.14 -23.25
C THR A 354 -3.62 -10.15 -23.61
N PHE A 355 -3.77 -11.38 -23.13
CA PHE A 355 -2.93 -12.51 -23.52
C PHE A 355 -3.85 -13.62 -24.05
N GLU A 356 -3.71 -13.97 -25.32
CA GLU A 356 -4.66 -14.82 -26.04
C GLU A 356 -3.91 -15.71 -27.03
N GLY A 357 -4.13 -17.03 -26.98
CA GLY A 357 -3.49 -17.98 -27.90
C GLY A 357 -1.97 -18.08 -27.77
N GLY A 358 -1.40 -17.64 -26.63
CA GLY A 358 0.05 -17.60 -26.40
C GLY A 358 0.72 -16.25 -26.70
N GLU A 359 -0.03 -15.26 -27.21
CA GLU A 359 0.53 -13.95 -27.59
C GLU A 359 -0.09 -12.79 -26.80
N TYR A 360 0.74 -11.78 -26.50
CA TYR A 360 0.29 -10.51 -25.93
C TYR A 360 -0.29 -9.60 -27.02
N LYS A 361 -1.53 -9.15 -26.85
CA LYS A 361 -2.19 -8.18 -27.72
C LYS A 361 -2.35 -6.86 -26.98
N ARG A 362 -1.87 -5.76 -27.56
CA ARG A 362 -2.05 -4.41 -26.99
C ARG A 362 -3.11 -3.64 -27.76
N HIS A 363 -4.22 -3.39 -27.09
CA HIS A 363 -5.33 -2.55 -27.53
C HIS A 363 -4.99 -1.08 -27.28
N ALA A 364 -5.17 -0.27 -28.32
CA ALA A 364 -5.03 1.18 -28.28
C ALA A 364 -6.37 1.81 -28.68
N PHE A 365 -6.64 2.99 -28.15
CA PHE A 365 -7.93 3.67 -28.25
C PHE A 365 -7.76 5.03 -28.92
N ALA A 366 -8.85 5.65 -29.36
CA ALA A 366 -8.86 7.03 -29.84
C ALA A 366 -8.89 8.04 -28.68
N SER A 367 -9.45 7.67 -27.52
CA SER A 367 -9.47 8.52 -26.32
C SER A 367 -9.39 7.73 -24.99
N ASN A 368 -9.29 8.45 -23.87
CA ASN A 368 -9.31 7.84 -22.54
C ASN A 368 -10.70 7.29 -22.19
N GLU A 369 -11.73 7.98 -22.61
CA GLU A 369 -13.13 7.69 -22.30
C GLU A 369 -13.53 6.34 -22.92
N GLU A 370 -13.11 6.10 -24.17
CA GLU A 370 -13.22 4.82 -24.87
C GLU A 370 -12.42 3.71 -24.17
N CYS A 371 -11.18 3.99 -23.76
CA CYS A 371 -10.35 3.03 -23.02
C CYS A 371 -11.00 2.61 -21.69
N GLN A 372 -11.52 3.57 -20.94
CA GLN A 372 -12.22 3.35 -19.67
C GLN A 372 -13.57 2.65 -19.89
N GLU A 373 -14.27 2.92 -20.99
CA GLU A 373 -15.52 2.24 -21.34
C GLU A 373 -15.28 0.77 -21.72
N PHE A 374 -14.22 0.49 -22.48
CA PHE A 374 -13.75 -0.86 -22.74
C PHE A 374 -13.44 -1.61 -21.42
N VAL A 375 -12.64 -1.01 -20.51
CA VAL A 375 -12.34 -1.60 -19.20
C VAL A 375 -13.60 -1.84 -18.36
N ARG A 376 -14.52 -0.87 -18.30
CA ARG A 376 -15.82 -1.01 -17.62
C ARG A 376 -16.64 -2.16 -18.21
N SER A 377 -16.69 -2.28 -19.54
CA SER A 377 -17.45 -3.35 -20.22
C SER A 377 -16.94 -4.75 -19.88
N LEU A 378 -15.61 -4.93 -19.79
CA LEU A 378 -14.99 -6.21 -19.40
C LEU A 378 -15.35 -6.60 -17.96
N ARG A 379 -15.34 -5.63 -17.03
CA ARG A 379 -15.73 -5.86 -15.62
C ARG A 379 -17.21 -6.21 -15.49
N SER A 380 -18.10 -5.47 -16.17
CA SER A 380 -19.55 -5.79 -16.20
C SER A 380 -19.91 -7.09 -16.91
N GLY A 381 -18.95 -7.75 -17.59
CA GLY A 381 -19.09 -9.08 -18.17
C GLY A 381 -18.49 -10.20 -17.31
N GLN A 382 -18.05 -9.90 -16.09
CA GLN A 382 -17.48 -10.84 -15.12
C GLN A 382 -18.33 -10.99 -13.84
N GLU A 383 -19.41 -10.21 -13.72
CA GLU A 383 -20.48 -10.34 -12.71
C GLU A 383 -21.62 -11.25 -13.19
#